data_AF-A0A7C3QJ30-F1
#
_entry.id   AF-A0A7C3QJ30-F1
#
_cell.length_a   1.000
_cell.length_b   1.000
_cell.length_c   1.000
_cell.angle_alpha   90.00
_cell.angle_beta   90.00
_cell.angle_gamma   90.00
#
_symmetry.space_group_name_H-M   'P 1'
#
loop_
_entity.id
_entity.type
_entity.pdbx_description
1 polymer ?
#
loop_
_entity_poly.entity_id
_entity_poly.type
_entity_poly.pdbx_seq_one_letter_code
_entity_poly.pdbx_strand_id
1 'polypeptide(L)'
;MKYIYIINDFAHDLFTGLWLSSLAAIYLIRLKTGGVSSGEWQLVSELSGDFLWMQNIALGLIILTGVGRYLHQKTRTADKHTNHHQARRQVLIIKHIIMGILFTSGTALGFAWRLH
;
A
#
# COMPACT_ATOMS: atom_id res chain seq x y z
N MET A 1 -25.98 1.40 6.88
CA MET A 1 -24.79 0.53 7.00
C MET A 1 -24.09 0.22 5.68
N LYS A 2 -24.79 0.01 4.53
CA LYS A 2 -24.14 -0.30 3.23
C LYS A 2 -23.09 0.72 2.75
N TYR A 3 -23.32 2.02 2.96
CA TYR A 3 -22.42 3.08 2.48
C TYR A 3 -21.03 3.07 3.13
N ILE A 4 -20.92 2.67 4.41
CA ILE A 4 -19.64 2.61 5.13
C ILE A 4 -18.69 1.60 4.47
N TYR A 5 -19.22 0.49 3.96
CA TYR A 5 -18.41 -0.53 3.28
C TYR A 5 -17.92 -0.06 1.91
N ILE A 6 -18.77 0.65 1.16
CA ILE A 6 -18.39 1.22 -0.14
C ILE A 6 -17.27 2.25 0.07
N ILE A 7 -17.39 3.07 1.11
CA ILE A 7 -16.36 4.05 1.46
C ILE A 7 -15.06 3.37 1.89
N ASN A 8 -15.11 2.32 2.72
CA ASN A 8 -13.93 1.59 3.14
C ASN A 8 -13.22 0.88 1.98
N ASP A 9 -13.99 0.28 1.08
CA ASP A 9 -13.48 -0.39 -0.12
C ASP A 9 -12.83 0.61 -1.08
N PHE A 10 -13.49 1.75 -1.32
CA PHE A 10 -12.94 2.84 -2.12
C PHE A 10 -11.68 3.42 -1.49
N ALA A 11 -11.68 3.67 -0.18
CA ALA A 11 -10.52 4.19 0.54
C ALA A 11 -9.33 3.23 0.42
N HIS A 12 -9.54 1.93 0.65
CA HIS A 12 -8.49 0.92 0.50
C HIS A 12 -7.86 0.93 -0.90
N ASP A 13 -8.69 0.94 -1.94
CA ASP A 13 -8.22 0.91 -3.32
C ASP A 13 -7.53 2.24 -3.70
N LEU A 14 -8.04 3.38 -3.22
CA LEU A 14 -7.43 4.71 -3.38
C LEU A 14 -6.05 4.78 -2.72
N PHE A 15 -5.92 4.36 -1.47
CA PHE A 15 -4.64 4.39 -0.76
C PHE A 15 -3.64 3.40 -1.36
N THR A 16 -4.10 2.28 -1.90
CA THR A 16 -3.24 1.36 -2.67
C THR A 16 -2.65 2.04 -3.91
N GLY A 17 -3.47 2.80 -4.64
CA GLY A 17 -3.01 3.60 -5.77
C GLY A 17 -2.01 4.69 -5.36
N LEU A 18 -2.28 5.39 -4.26
CA LEU A 18 -1.37 6.41 -3.71
C LEU A 18 -0.03 5.81 -3.24
N TRP A 19 -0.06 4.65 -2.59
CA TRP A 19 1.16 3.96 -2.20
C TRP A 19 2.02 3.61 -3.42
N LEU A 20 1.40 3.04 -4.46
CA LEU A 20 2.10 2.64 -5.68
C LEU A 20 2.63 3.84 -6.47
N SER A 21 1.85 4.91 -6.58
CA SER A 21 2.29 6.14 -7.27
C SER A 21 3.44 6.82 -6.54
N SER A 22 3.43 6.81 -5.21
CA SER A 22 4.53 7.34 -4.38
C SER A 22 5.82 6.56 -4.62
N LEU A 23 5.74 5.23 -4.65
CA LEU A 23 6.90 4.37 -4.96
C LEU A 23 7.42 4.61 -6.39
N ALA A 24 6.52 4.72 -7.36
CA ALA A 24 6.88 5.02 -8.75
C ALA A 24 7.52 6.42 -8.89
N ALA A 25 7.02 7.42 -8.16
CA ALA A 25 7.59 8.76 -8.14
C ALA A 25 9.03 8.74 -7.60
N ILE A 26 9.27 8.07 -6.46
CA ILE A 26 10.63 7.92 -5.90
C ILE A 26 11.56 7.23 -6.90
N TYR A 27 11.09 6.16 -7.54
CA TYR A 27 11.86 5.44 -8.56
C TYR A 27 12.22 6.32 -9.76
N LEU A 28 11.26 7.09 -10.28
CA LEU A 28 11.49 8.00 -11.41
C LEU A 28 12.42 9.17 -11.06
N ILE A 29 12.25 9.76 -9.87
CA ILE A 29 13.14 10.80 -9.37
C ILE A 29 14.58 10.26 -9.38
N ARG A 30 14.79 9.08 -8.80
CA ARG A 30 16.14 8.50 -8.68
C ARG A 30 16.75 8.09 -10.02
N LEU A 31 15.94 7.57 -10.94
CA LEU A 31 16.38 7.26 -12.31
C LEU A 31 16.87 8.53 -13.04
N LYS A 32 16.24 9.67 -12.79
CA LYS A 32 16.56 10.94 -13.44
C LYS A 32 17.68 11.71 -12.73
N THR A 33 17.94 11.45 -11.44
CA THR A 33 18.91 12.20 -10.64
C THR A 33 20.27 11.53 -10.46
N GLY A 34 20.45 10.31 -10.95
CA GLY A 34 21.73 9.56 -10.90
C GLY A 34 22.95 10.21 -11.57
N GLY A 35 22.83 11.43 -12.12
CA GLY A 35 23.93 12.22 -12.71
C GLY A 35 23.94 13.70 -12.31
N VAL A 36 23.24 14.07 -11.24
CA VAL A 36 23.00 15.47 -10.88
C VAL A 36 24.10 16.06 -9.97
N SER A 37 24.39 17.36 -10.11
CA SER A 37 25.41 18.07 -9.33
C SER A 37 25.00 18.26 -7.85
N SER A 38 25.98 18.40 -6.95
CA SER A 38 25.83 18.41 -5.48
C SER A 38 24.79 19.41 -4.92
N GLY A 39 24.44 20.48 -5.65
CA GLY A 39 23.45 21.46 -5.19
C GLY A 39 21.99 21.04 -5.37
N GLU A 40 21.68 20.21 -6.36
CA GLU A 40 20.32 19.73 -6.64
C GLU A 40 19.98 18.46 -5.85
N TRP A 41 20.99 17.77 -5.29
CA TRP A 41 20.83 16.56 -4.48
C TRP A 41 20.02 16.77 -3.21
N GLN A 42 20.11 17.95 -2.58
CA GLN A 42 19.39 18.23 -1.34
C GLN A 42 17.87 18.27 -1.58
N LEU A 43 17.44 18.95 -2.64
CA LEU A 43 16.03 19.07 -3.00
C LEU A 43 15.45 17.72 -3.44
N VAL A 44 16.23 16.90 -4.15
CA VAL A 44 15.90 15.52 -4.52
C VAL A 44 15.74 14.62 -3.29
N SER A 45 16.61 14.77 -2.29
CA SER A 45 16.56 14.02 -1.05
C SER A 45 15.33 14.39 -0.21
N GLU A 46 15.02 15.68 -0.09
CA GLU A 46 13.83 16.18 0.63
C GLU A 46 12.54 15.69 -0.05
N LEU A 47 12.44 15.83 -1.38
CA LEU A 47 11.27 15.39 -2.14
C LEU A 47 11.06 13.86 -2.05
N SER A 48 12.14 13.08 -2.13
CA SER A 48 12.09 11.63 -1.93
C SER A 48 11.64 11.27 -0.50
N GLY A 49 12.07 12.05 0.49
CA GLY A 49 11.65 11.91 1.89
C GLY A 49 10.16 12.13 2.09
N ASP A 50 9.59 13.14 1.44
CA ASP A 50 8.16 13.45 1.51
C ASP A 50 7.31 12.35 0.84
N PHE A 51 7.72 11.88 -0.34
CA PHE A 51 7.05 10.76 -1.00
C PHE A 51 7.15 9.46 -0.19
N LEU A 52 8.26 9.21 0.51
CA LEU A 52 8.38 8.07 1.43
C LEU A 52 7.41 8.18 2.60
N TRP A 53 7.21 9.40 3.12
CA TRP A 53 6.27 9.62 4.22
C TRP A 53 4.83 9.43 3.77
N MET A 54 4.47 9.96 2.61
CA MET A 54 3.17 9.71 1.96
C MET A 54 2.95 8.21 1.69
N GLN A 55 3.98 7.49 1.23
CA GLN A 55 3.93 6.05 1.03
C GLN A 55 3.63 5.32 2.35
N ASN A 56 4.30 5.66 3.44
CA ASN A 56 4.08 5.02 4.75
C ASN A 56 2.69 5.33 5.32
N ILE A 57 2.20 6.56 5.18
CA ILE A 57 0.85 6.94 5.60
C ILE A 57 -0.19 6.17 4.79
N ALA A 58 -0.03 6.11 3.46
CA ALA A 58 -0.91 5.33 2.59
C ALA A 58 -0.91 3.86 3.00
N LEU A 59 0.26 3.28 3.29
CA LEU A 59 0.37 1.90 3.78
C LEU A 59 -0.42 1.67 5.08
N GLY A 60 -0.27 2.56 6.06
CA GLY A 60 -1.02 2.49 7.32
C GLY A 60 -2.54 2.49 7.10
N LEU A 61 -3.02 3.34 6.18
CA LEU A 61 -4.44 3.44 5.85
C LEU A 61 -4.96 2.22 5.06
N ILE A 62 -4.14 1.63 4.18
CA ILE A 62 -4.45 0.37 3.50
C ILE A 62 -4.64 -0.76 4.52
N ILE A 63 -3.74 -0.86 5.51
CA ILE A 63 -3.83 -1.86 6.58
C ILE A 63 -5.09 -1.66 7.39
N LEU A 64 -5.36 -0.43 7.84
CA LEU A 64 -6.54 -0.10 8.65
C LEU A 64 -7.85 -0.45 7.92
N THR A 65 -7.97 -0.03 6.66
CA THR A 65 -9.15 -0.31 5.82
C THR A 65 -9.25 -1.79 5.43
N GLY A 66 -8.12 -2.47 5.25
CA GLY A 66 -8.03 -3.90 4.98
C GLY A 66 -8.52 -4.74 6.16
N VAL A 67 -8.15 -4.37 7.39
CA VAL A 67 -8.66 -4.99 8.62
C VAL A 67 -10.18 -4.81 8.73
N GLY A 68 -10.70 -3.61 8.42
CA GLY A 68 -12.14 -3.36 8.34
C GLY A 68 -12.87 -4.30 7.37
N ARG A 69 -12.30 -4.51 6.17
CA ARG A 69 -12.79 -5.47 5.16
C ARG A 69 -12.82 -6.90 5.69
N TYR A 70 -11.76 -7.32 6.37
CA TYR A 70 -11.62 -8.69 6.91
C TYR A 70 -12.61 -8.98 8.05
N LEU A 71 -12.72 -8.07 9.03
CA LEU A 71 -13.67 -8.23 10.15
C LEU A 71 -15.12 -8.31 9.67
N HIS A 72 -15.45 -7.55 8.62
CA HIS A 72 -16.78 -7.60 8.02
C HIS A 72 -17.06 -8.90 7.27
N GLN A 73 -16.10 -9.41 6.49
CA GLN A 73 -16.25 -10.72 5.86
C GLN A 73 -16.41 -11.82 6.90
N LYS A 74 -15.67 -11.78 8.02
CA LYS A 74 -15.81 -12.76 9.10
C LYS A 74 -17.22 -12.75 9.70
N THR A 75 -17.80 -11.58 9.97
CA THR A 75 -19.18 -11.47 10.48
C THR A 75 -20.21 -11.97 9.47
N ARG A 76 -20.02 -11.66 8.17
CA ARG A 76 -20.96 -12.07 7.11
C ARG A 76 -20.87 -13.56 6.73
N THR A 77 -19.74 -14.21 7.01
CA THR A 77 -19.51 -15.64 6.70
C THR A 77 -19.96 -16.56 7.85
N ALA A 78 -20.07 -16.04 9.09
CA ALA A 78 -20.63 -16.77 10.22
C ALA A 78 -22.10 -17.21 9.99
N ASP A 79 -22.84 -16.47 9.15
CA ASP A 79 -24.25 -16.75 8.83
C ASP A 79 -24.47 -17.68 7.60
N LYS A 80 -23.42 -18.02 6.82
CA LYS A 80 -23.59 -18.79 5.57
C LYS A 80 -22.58 -19.93 5.44
N HIS A 81 -22.98 -21.11 5.91
CA HIS A 81 -22.23 -22.36 5.82
C HIS A 81 -22.36 -22.97 4.42
N THR A 82 -21.55 -22.54 3.44
CA THR A 82 -21.52 -23.15 2.09
C THR A 82 -20.09 -23.24 1.55
N ASN A 83 -19.74 -24.39 0.94
CA ASN A 83 -18.40 -24.75 0.47
C ASN A 83 -17.74 -23.74 -0.50
N HIS A 84 -18.51 -22.88 -1.17
CA HIS A 84 -17.98 -21.80 -2.01
C HIS A 84 -17.25 -20.68 -1.24
N HIS A 85 -17.42 -20.59 0.08
CA HIS A 85 -16.74 -19.57 0.90
C HIS A 85 -15.26 -19.87 1.16
N GLN A 86 -14.85 -21.15 1.15
CA GLN A 86 -13.45 -21.53 1.41
C GLN A 86 -12.51 -21.13 0.27
N ALA A 87 -12.92 -21.34 -1.00
CA ALA A 87 -12.12 -20.94 -2.16
C ALA A 87 -11.93 -19.41 -2.22
N ARG A 88 -12.98 -18.63 -1.93
CA ARG A 88 -12.88 -17.15 -1.82
C ARG A 88 -11.91 -16.72 -0.72
N ARG A 89 -11.93 -17.40 0.42
CA ARG A 89 -11.03 -17.09 1.55
C ARG A 89 -9.57 -17.33 1.21
N GLN A 90 -9.23 -18.41 0.49
CA GLN A 90 -7.85 -18.69 0.07
C GLN A 90 -7.33 -17.65 -0.92
N VAL A 91 -8.14 -17.23 -1.91
CA VAL A 91 -7.76 -16.17 -2.85
C VAL A 91 -7.51 -14.83 -2.14
N LEU A 92 -8.32 -14.51 -1.13
CA LEU A 92 -8.12 -13.30 -0.32
C LEU A 92 -6.83 -13.33 0.50
N ILE A 93 -6.48 -14.49 1.06
CA ILE A 93 -5.23 -14.69 1.80
C ILE A 93 -4.03 -14.56 0.86
N ILE A 94 -4.06 -15.23 -0.29
CA ILE A 94 -2.98 -15.15 -1.29
C ILE A 94 -2.80 -13.69 -1.76
N LYS A 95 -3.90 -12.98 -2.04
CA LYS A 95 -3.84 -11.55 -2.40
C LYS A 95 -3.17 -10.72 -1.30
N HIS A 96 -3.50 -10.97 -0.03
CA HIS A 96 -2.88 -10.26 1.10
C HIS A 96 -1.41 -10.60 1.30
N ILE A 97 -1.01 -11.85 1.08
CA ILE A 97 0.41 -12.25 1.16
C ILE A 97 1.20 -11.57 0.05
N ILE A 98 0.71 -11.60 -1.19
CA ILE A 98 1.36 -10.92 -2.33
C ILE A 98 1.45 -9.42 -2.09
N MET A 99 0.35 -8.79 -1.65
CA MET A 99 0.34 -7.37 -1.28
C MET A 99 1.30 -7.09 -0.12
N GLY A 100 1.33 -7.94 0.91
CA GLY A 100 2.22 -7.79 2.05
C GLY A 100 3.69 -7.84 1.64
N ILE A 101 4.06 -8.76 0.76
CA ILE A 101 5.41 -8.86 0.17
C ILE A 101 5.73 -7.62 -0.67
N LEU A 102 4.80 -7.15 -1.50
CA LEU A 102 4.98 -5.93 -2.29
C LEU A 102 5.14 -4.70 -1.41
N PHE A 103 4.33 -4.56 -0.37
CA PHE A 103 4.38 -3.45 0.56
C PHE A 103 5.68 -3.45 1.36
N THR A 104 6.05 -4.59 1.93
CA THR A 104 7.31 -4.69 2.68
C THR A 104 8.54 -4.50 1.79
N SER A 105 8.55 -5.06 0.57
CA SER A 105 9.68 -4.89 -0.35
C SER A 105 9.76 -3.45 -0.88
N GLY A 106 8.64 -2.81 -1.25
CA GLY A 106 8.60 -1.42 -1.69
C GLY A 106 8.97 -0.42 -0.58
N THR A 107 8.53 -0.67 0.66
CA THR A 107 8.92 0.16 1.81
C THR A 107 10.39 -0.07 2.19
N ALA A 108 10.88 -1.31 2.14
CA ALA A 108 12.30 -1.61 2.39
C ALA A 108 13.22 -0.99 1.33
N LEU A 109 12.83 -1.02 0.05
CA LEU A 109 13.51 -0.30 -1.03
C LEU A 109 13.55 1.20 -0.79
N GLY A 110 12.40 1.77 -0.37
CA GLY A 110 12.33 3.17 0.03
C GLY A 110 13.28 3.55 1.16
N PHE A 111 13.38 2.69 2.19
CA PHE A 111 14.34 2.88 3.28
C PHE A 111 15.80 2.70 2.85
N ALA A 112 16.10 1.69 2.03
CA ALA A 112 17.44 1.48 1.48
C ALA A 112 17.89 2.68 0.66
N TRP A 113 16.99 3.28 -0.11
CA TRP A 113 17.23 4.52 -0.86
C TRP A 113 17.39 5.75 0.02
N ARG A 114 16.89 5.77 1.25
CA ARG A 114 17.11 6.89 2.17
C ARG A 114 18.49 6.83 2.84
N LEU A 115 19.08 5.64 2.95
CA LEU A 115 20.36 5.41 3.64
C LEU A 115 21.59 5.50 2.73
N HIS A 116 21.40 5.51 1.40
CA HIS A 116 22.44 5.57 0.37
C HIS A 116 22.16 6.71 -0.61
#